data_AF-A0A1E2V7U3-F1
#
_entry.id   AF-A0A1E2V7U3-F1
#
_cell.length_a   1.000
_cell.length_b   1.000
_cell.length_c   1.000
_cell.angle_alpha   90.00
_cell.angle_beta   90.00
_cell.angle_gamma   90.00
#
_symmetry.space_group_name_H-M   'P 1'
#
loop_
_entity.id
_entity.type
_entity.pdbx_description
1 polymer ?
#
loop_
_entity_poly.entity_id
_entity_poly.type
_entity_poly.pdbx_seq_one_letter_code
_entity_poly.pdbx_strand_id
1 'polypeptide(L)' 'MTSRGMPQEEDFPKGTAFYIFEWDVPLSKEPNADGQTVSYFNWFGGEKKPYPIERLKIDNHWPADSYAQWIKVIEASL' A
#
# COMPACT_ATOMS: atom_id res chain seq x y z
N MET A 1 22.82 5.52 -3.60
CA MET A 1 22.39 4.21 -3.08
C MET A 1 21.93 4.42 -1.65
N THR A 2 20.69 4.86 -1.45
CA THR A 2 20.13 5.12 -0.12
C THR A 2 19.51 3.84 0.39
N SER A 3 20.01 3.34 1.52
CA SER A 3 19.39 2.25 2.27
C SER A 3 17.91 2.57 2.51
N ARG A 4 17.06 1.64 2.09
CA ARG A 4 15.59 1.65 2.15
C ARG A 4 15.12 1.73 3.61
N GLY A 5 14.69 2.90 4.05
CA GLY A 5 13.84 2.98 5.22
C GLY A 5 12.46 2.45 4.84
N MET A 6 11.94 1.48 5.59
CA MET A 6 10.51 1.15 5.54
C MET A 6 9.71 2.44 5.66
N PRO A 7 8.62 2.61 4.89
CA PRO A 7 7.81 3.80 5.05
C PRO A 7 7.34 3.90 6.50
N GLN A 8 7.14 5.11 6.99
CA GLN A 8 6.43 5.38 8.23
C GLN A 8 4.98 5.76 7.91
N GLU A 9 4.05 5.52 8.83
CA GLU A 9 2.64 5.84 8.60
C GLU A 9 2.42 7.34 8.31
N GLU A 10 3.27 8.18 8.90
CA GLU A 10 3.29 9.63 8.73
C GLU A 10 3.76 10.09 7.34
N ASP A 11 4.42 9.21 6.57
CA ASP A 11 4.83 9.51 5.19
C ASP A 11 3.64 9.49 4.22
N PHE A 12 2.48 8.99 4.66
CA PHE A 12 1.28 8.87 3.83
C PHE A 12 0.32 10.04 4.03
N PRO A 13 -0.40 10.46 2.98
CA PRO A 13 -1.47 11.43 3.12
C PRO A 13 -2.53 10.99 4.13
N LYS A 14 -3.11 11.94 4.88
CA LYS A 14 -4.23 11.66 5.78
C LYS A 14 -5.38 11.02 5.01
N GLY A 15 -5.95 9.96 5.56
CA GLY A 15 -7.01 9.17 4.91
C GLY A 15 -6.47 8.04 4.02
N THR A 16 -5.16 7.81 3.99
CA THR A 16 -4.59 6.60 3.40
C THR A 16 -5.11 5.36 4.11
N ALA A 17 -5.48 4.36 3.33
CA ALA A 17 -5.86 3.05 3.83
C ALA A 17 -4.92 1.97 3.27
N PHE A 18 -4.59 0.99 4.10
CA PHE A 18 -3.64 -0.07 3.77
C PHE A 18 -4.39 -1.35 3.44
N TYR A 19 -3.99 -2.03 2.38
CA TYR A 19 -4.63 -3.24 1.87
C TYR A 19 -3.57 -4.31 1.60
N ILE A 20 -4.00 -5.57 1.63
CA ILE A 20 -3.25 -6.72 1.12
C ILE A 20 -4.02 -7.24 -0.08
N PHE A 21 -3.34 -7.33 -1.22
CA PHE A 21 -3.86 -7.93 -2.44
C PHE A 21 -3.36 -9.37 -2.60
N GLU A 22 -4.28 -10.24 -3.01
CA GLU A 22 -4.16 -11.69 -3.10
C GLU A 22 -3.72 -12.36 -1.82
N TRP A 23 -2.45 -12.29 -1.43
CA TRP A 23 -1.94 -12.89 -0.18
C TRP A 23 -0.77 -12.10 0.41
N ASP A 24 0.00 -11.42 -0.44
CA ASP A 24 1.33 -10.91 -0.09
C ASP A 24 1.67 -9.58 -0.76
N VAL A 25 0.75 -8.94 -1.50
CA VAL A 25 1.02 -7.66 -2.16
C VAL A 25 0.53 -6.51 -1.28
N PRO A 26 1.43 -5.74 -0.63
CA PRO A 26 1.05 -4.62 0.21
C PRO A 26 0.68 -3.43 -0.66
N LEU A 27 -0.58 -2.98 -0.56
CA LEU A 27 -1.09 -1.83 -1.27
C LEU A 27 -1.39 -0.66 -0.33
N SER A 28 -1.07 0.57 -0.73
CA SER A 28 -1.64 1.80 -0.14
C SER A 28 -2.71 2.36 -1.08
N LYS A 29 -3.87 2.71 -0.52
CA LYS A 29 -4.93 3.49 -1.17
C LYS A 29 -4.82 4.92 -0.66
N GLU A 30 -4.27 5.81 -1.48
CA GLU A 30 -3.94 7.17 -1.08
C GLU A 30 -4.92 8.17 -1.73
N PRO A 31 -5.46 9.14 -0.97
CA PRO A 31 -6.26 10.21 -1.55
C PRO A 31 -5.41 11.14 -2.41
N ASN A 32 -5.97 11.55 -3.55
CA ASN A 32 -5.35 12.55 -4.42
C ASN A 32 -5.69 13.98 -3.96
N ALA A 33 -5.01 14.97 -4.55
CA ALA A 33 -5.16 16.39 -4.16
C ALA A 33 -6.58 16.97 -4.35
N ASP A 34 -7.40 16.35 -5.21
CA ASP A 34 -8.80 16.73 -5.41
C ASP A 34 -9.73 16.27 -4.27
N GLY A 35 -9.25 15.42 -3.36
CA GLY A 35 -10.01 14.84 -2.25
C GLY A 35 -11.16 13.91 -2.66
N GLN A 36 -11.31 13.63 -3.96
CA GLN A 36 -12.41 12.84 -4.53
C GLN A 36 -11.92 11.53 -5.13
N THR A 37 -10.71 11.55 -5.68
CA THR A 37 -10.11 10.39 -6.33
C THR A 37 -9.03 9.78 -5.44
N VAL A 38 -8.76 8.50 -5.66
CA VAL A 38 -7.73 7.75 -4.94
C VAL A 38 -6.81 7.05 -5.93
N SER A 39 -5.56 6.87 -5.52
CA SER A 39 -4.56 6.11 -6.27
C SER A 39 -4.11 4.92 -5.44
N TYR A 40 -3.89 3.77 -6.09
CA TYR A 40 -3.33 2.60 -5.45
C TYR A 40 -1.84 2.50 -5.78
N PHE A 41 -1.04 2.14 -4.77
CA PHE A 41 0.39 1.90 -4.95
C PHE A 41 0.77 0.56 -4.33
N ASN A 42 1.57 -0.20 -5.07
CA ASN A 42 2.21 -1.42 -4.62
C ASN A 42 3.54 -1.10 -3.94
N TRP A 43 3.79 -1.76 -2.82
CA TRP A 43 5.02 -1.65 -2.03
C TRP A 43 5.81 -2.96 -1.93
N PHE A 44 5.42 -4.00 -2.68
CA PHE A 44 6.18 -5.25 -2.77
C PHE A 44 7.63 -4.97 -3.22
N GLY A 45 8.59 -5.49 -2.46
CA GLY A 45 10.02 -5.22 -2.62
C GLY A 45 10.48 -3.90 -2.00
N GLY A 46 9.65 -3.25 -1.18
CA GLY A 46 10.00 -2.04 -0.43
C GLY A 46 9.98 -0.74 -1.25
N GLU A 47 9.39 -0.74 -2.44
CA GLU A 47 9.38 0.42 -3.34
C GLU A 47 7.97 0.74 -3.82
N LYS A 48 7.57 2.00 -3.68
CA LYS A 48 6.28 2.51 -4.15
C LYS A 48 6.20 2.47 -5.69
N LYS A 49 5.22 1.74 -6.21
CA LYS A 49 4.94 1.62 -7.65
C LYS A 49 3.45 1.84 -7.91
N PRO A 50 3.04 2.59 -8.95
CA PRO A 50 1.63 2.71 -9.31
C PRO A 50 0.98 1.33 -9.51
N TYR A 51 -0.21 1.14 -8.97
CA TYR A 51 -0.97 -0.09 -9.11
C TYR A 51 -2.31 0.18 -9.80
N PRO A 52 -2.60 -0.50 -10.93
CA PRO A 52 -3.83 -0.30 -11.68
C PRO A 52 -5.04 -0.85 -10.92
N ILE A 53 -6.04 0.01 -10.70
CA ILE A 53 -7.27 -0.32 -9.95
C ILE A 53 -8.07 -1.43 -10.63
N GLU A 54 -7.94 -1.60 -11.96
CA GLU A 54 -8.64 -2.60 -12.76
C GLU A 54 -8.26 -4.05 -12.39
N ARG A 55 -7.16 -4.23 -11.65
CA ARG A 55 -6.74 -5.53 -11.10
C ARG A 55 -7.44 -5.86 -9.79
N LEU A 56 -8.00 -4.87 -9.10
CA LEU A 56 -8.74 -5.07 -7.86
C LEU A 56 -10.17 -5.55 -8.19
N LYS A 57 -10.46 -6.77 -7.77
CA LYS A 57 -11.76 -7.41 -7.89
C LYS A 57 -12.33 -7.60 -6.50
N ILE A 58 -13.63 -7.86 -6.44
CA ILE A 58 -14.27 -8.31 -5.21
C ILE A 58 -13.52 -9.59 -4.75
N ASP A 59 -13.21 -9.66 -3.46
CA ASP A 59 -12.56 -10.78 -2.77
C ASP A 59 -11.08 -11.10 -3.11
N ASN A 60 -10.38 -10.24 -3.88
CA ASN A 60 -8.94 -10.41 -4.12
C ASN A 60 -8.05 -9.39 -3.40
N HIS A 61 -8.64 -8.55 -2.55
CA HIS A 61 -7.93 -7.64 -1.68
C HIS A 61 -8.77 -7.33 -0.45
N TRP A 62 -8.11 -7.04 0.66
CA TRP A 62 -8.76 -6.71 1.92
C TRP A 62 -7.95 -5.65 2.67
N PRO A 63 -8.59 -4.84 3.52
CA PRO A 63 -7.88 -3.93 4.40
C PRO A 63 -6.90 -4.72 5.28
N ALA A 64 -5.70 -4.20 5.45
CA ALA A 64 -4.83 -4.67 6.52
C ALA A 64 -5.48 -4.30 7.87
N ASP A 65 -5.38 -5.20 8.84
CA ASP A 65 -5.84 -5.03 10.21
C ASP A 65 -5.14 -3.85 10.91
N SER A 66 -3.91 -3.52 10.47
CA SER A 66 -3.12 -2.40 10.97
C SER A 66 -1.97 -2.03 10.02
N TYR A 67 -1.44 -0.82 10.19
CA TYR A 67 -0.19 -0.41 9.55
C TYR A 67 0.97 -1.39 9.84
N ALA A 68 1.08 -1.84 11.10
CA ALA A 68 2.12 -2.77 11.52
C ALA A 68 2.03 -4.13 10.81
N GLN A 69 0.82 -4.63 10.54
CA GLN A 69 0.65 -5.85 9.73
C GLN A 69 1.10 -5.59 8.29
N TRP A 70 0.70 -4.47 7.70
CA TRP A 70 1.05 -4.11 6.34
C TRP A 70 2.57 -3.95 6.13
N ILE A 71 3.27 -3.31 7.07
CA ILE A 71 4.74 -3.21 7.06
C ILE A 71 5.41 -4.59 7.08
N LYS A 72 4.91 -5.53 7.88
CA LYS A 72 5.47 -6.89 7.90
C LYS A 72 5.39 -7.60 6.55
N VAL A 73 4.36 -7.30 5.76
CA VAL A 73 4.24 -7.84 4.39
C VAL A 73 5.32 -7.24 3.48
N ILE A 74 5.59 -5.93 3.59
CA ILE A 74 6.69 -5.29 2.86
C ILE A 74 8.03 -5.91 3.28
N GLU A 75 8.28 -6.05 4.59
CA GLU A 75 9.50 -6.67 5.13
C GLU A 75 9.72 -8.09 4.60
N ALA A 76 8.65 -8.90 4.53
CA ALA A 76 8.71 -10.25 4.01
C ALA A 76 8.97 -10.32 2.49
N SER A 77 8.78 -9.21 1.76
CA SER A 77 8.96 -9.12 0.30
C SER A 77 10.32 -8.56 -0.16
N LEU A 78 11.19 -8.18 0.79
CA LEU A 78 12.50 -7.59 0.50
C LEU A 78 13.54 -8.55 -0.06
#